data_AF-A0A7S0AFC2-F1
#
_entry.id   AF-A0A7S0AFC2-F1
#
_cell.length_a   1.000
_cell.length_b   1.000
_cell.length_c   1.000
_cell.angle_alpha   90.00
_cell.angle_beta   90.00
_cell.angle_gamma   90.00
#
_symmetry.space_group_name_H-M   'P 1'
#
loop_
_entity.id
_entity.type
_entity.pdbx_description
1 polymer ?
#
loop_
_entity_poly.entity_id
_entity_poly.type
_entity_poly.pdbx_seq_one_letter_code
_entity_poly.pdbx_strand_id
1 'polypeptide(L)'
;GELGLQAVTVAKKRFLRPGGLVLPARAELCLAPFQDKGLGAELRARHHFWQQRDFYGLDLSAAWPLAQEQMLRETILDVVSPSSLLLPPASAPRHVLDL
;
A
#
# COMPACT_ATOMS: atom_id res chain seq x y z
N GLY A 1 0.97 4.20 -13.35
CA GLY A 1 1.38 4.72 -12.03
C GLY A 1 2.71 5.49 -12.04
N GLU A 2 3.56 5.36 -13.07
CA GLU A 2 4.93 5.91 -13.05
C GLU A 2 5.07 7.38 -13.48
N LEU A 3 4.00 7.98 -14.00
CA LEU A 3 4.10 9.26 -14.72
C LEU A 3 4.38 10.46 -13.82
N GLY A 4 3.95 10.46 -12.55
CA GLY A 4 4.02 11.65 -11.70
C GLY A 4 5.45 12.06 -11.35
N LEU A 5 6.18 11.19 -10.63
CA LEU A 5 7.53 11.48 -10.16
C LEU A 5 8.52 11.63 -11.31
N GLN A 6 8.44 10.75 -12.30
CA GLN A 6 9.32 10.80 -13.47
C GLN A 6 9.11 12.10 -14.27
N ALA A 7 7.87 12.54 -14.46
CA ALA A 7 7.59 13.80 -15.16
C ALA A 7 8.15 15.01 -14.40
N VAL A 8 8.05 15.05 -13.07
CA VAL A 8 8.65 16.12 -12.24
C VAL A 8 10.16 16.17 -12.44
N THR A 9 10.84 15.02 -12.34
CA THR A 9 12.29 14.93 -12.54
C THR A 9 12.70 15.36 -13.95
N VAL A 10 11.94 14.98 -14.98
CA VAL A 10 12.20 15.37 -16.37
C VAL A 10 11.99 16.87 -16.57
N ALA A 11 10.90 17.43 -16.05
CA ALA A 11 10.58 18.85 -16.17
C ALA A 11 11.63 19.72 -15.46
N LYS A 12 12.06 19.33 -14.25
CA LYS A 12 13.17 19.98 -13.53
C LYS A 12 14.43 20.03 -14.38
N LYS A 13 14.85 18.89 -14.94
CA LYS A 13 16.08 18.82 -15.76
C LYS A 13 16.02 19.67 -17.02
N ARG A 14 14.84 19.83 -17.63
CA ARG A 14 14.69 20.53 -18.92
C ARG A 14 14.41 22.01 -18.80
N PHE A 15 13.67 22.43 -17.78
CA PHE A 15 13.07 23.77 -17.74
C PHE A 15 13.46 24.59 -16.50
N LEU A 16 14.14 23.99 -15.51
CA LEU A 16 14.56 24.74 -14.34
C LEU A 16 15.77 25.63 -14.65
N ARG A 17 15.57 26.94 -14.56
CA ARG A 17 16.66 27.94 -14.62
C ARG A 17 17.64 27.76 -13.45
N PRO A 18 18.92 28.18 -13.58
CA PRO A 18 19.84 28.25 -12.44
C PRO A 18 19.23 29.02 -11.26
N GLY A 19 19.29 28.45 -10.05
CA GLY A 19 18.66 29.03 -8.86
C GLY A 19 17.13 28.90 -8.80
N GLY A 20 16.51 28.20 -9.74
CA GLY A 20 15.08 27.89 -9.70
C GLY A 20 14.72 26.92 -8.56
N LEU A 21 13.46 26.98 -8.13
CA LEU A 21 12.92 26.14 -7.05
C LEU A 21 11.97 25.09 -7.60
N VAL A 22 12.04 23.87 -7.07
CA VAL A 22 11.06 22.79 -7.30
C VAL A 22 10.29 22.57 -6.01
N LEU A 23 8.97 22.51 -6.10
CA LEU A 23 8.08 22.30 -4.96
C LEU A 23 7.10 21.16 -5.25
N PRO A 24 6.96 20.16 -4.36
CA PRO A 24 7.86 19.90 -3.22
C PRO A 24 9.29 19.58 -3.70
N ALA A 25 10.30 19.93 -2.89
CA ALA A 25 11.72 19.65 -3.23
C ALA A 25 12.18 18.26 -2.78
N ARG A 26 11.49 17.69 -1.80
CA ARG A 26 11.81 16.41 -1.16
C ARG A 26 10.51 15.69 -0.80
N ALA A 27 10.52 14.38 -0.92
CA ALA A 27 9.51 13.49 -0.38
C ALA A 27 10.17 12.39 0.45
N GLU A 28 9.45 11.87 1.44
CA GLU A 28 9.92 10.76 2.27
C GLU A 28 8.90 9.63 2.25
N LEU A 29 9.37 8.42 1.94
CA LEU A 29 8.60 7.20 2.07
C LEU A 29 8.96 6.53 3.40
N CYS A 30 7.99 6.42 4.31
CA CYS A 30 8.17 5.74 5.60
C CYS A 30 7.56 4.33 5.54
N LEU A 31 8.23 3.35 6.14
CA LEU A 31 7.70 2.00 6.31
C LEU A 31 7.66 1.63 7.80
N ALA A 32 6.47 1.31 8.31
CA ALA A 32 6.29 0.84 9.68
C ALA A 32 5.34 -0.37 9.70
N PRO A 33 5.73 -1.48 10.37
CA PRO A 33 4.80 -2.57 10.64
C PRO A 33 3.73 -2.09 11.61
N PHE A 34 2.50 -2.57 11.42
CA PHE A 34 1.36 -2.26 12.28
C PHE A 34 0.51 -3.49 12.50
N GLN A 35 -0.33 -3.48 13.53
CA GLN A 35 -1.29 -4.54 13.80
C GLN A 35 -2.70 -3.95 13.93
N ASP A 36 -3.57 -4.36 13.03
CA ASP A 36 -4.99 -4.05 13.07
C ASP A 36 -5.82 -5.33 12.95
N LYS A 37 -6.43 -5.74 14.07
CA LYS A 37 -7.26 -6.95 14.12
C LYS A 37 -8.57 -6.79 13.36
N GLY A 38 -9.11 -5.58 13.31
CA GLY A 38 -10.37 -5.26 12.63
C GLY A 38 -10.18 -5.35 11.12
N LEU A 39 -9.20 -4.63 10.59
CA LEU A 39 -8.82 -4.70 9.17
C LEU A 39 -8.51 -6.14 8.78
N GLY A 40 -7.69 -6.85 9.56
CA GLY A 40 -7.35 -8.25 9.26
C GLY A 40 -8.57 -9.18 9.23
N ALA A 41 -9.59 -8.94 10.05
CA ALA A 41 -10.84 -9.70 10.02
C ALA A 41 -11.67 -9.39 8.76
N GLU A 42 -11.73 -8.13 8.36
CA GLU A 42 -12.42 -7.70 7.14
C GLU A 42 -11.81 -8.34 5.88
N LEU A 43 -10.47 -8.30 5.75
CA LEU A 43 -9.77 -8.94 4.63
C LEU A 43 -10.11 -10.43 4.52
N ARG A 44 -10.09 -11.15 5.64
CA ARG A 44 -10.44 -12.57 5.69
C ARG A 44 -11.90 -12.80 5.33
N ALA A 45 -12.81 -11.96 5.81
CA ALA A 45 -14.23 -12.08 5.51
C ALA A 45 -14.52 -11.93 4.01
N ARG A 46 -13.87 -10.99 3.30
CA ARG A 46 -14.03 -10.84 1.84
C ARG A 46 -13.64 -12.10 1.07
N HIS A 47 -12.60 -12.80 1.51
CA HIS A 47 -12.08 -13.98 0.82
C HIS A 47 -12.76 -15.28 1.25
N HIS A 48 -13.44 -15.28 2.39
CA HIS A 48 -14.15 -16.45 2.92
C HIS A 48 -15.25 -16.97 1.97
N PHE A 49 -15.76 -16.13 1.07
CA PHE A 49 -16.67 -16.55 -0.01
C PHE A 49 -16.16 -17.80 -0.76
N TRP A 50 -14.86 -17.85 -1.04
CA TRP A 50 -14.25 -18.96 -1.79
C TRP A 50 -14.08 -20.25 -0.98
N GLN A 51 -14.47 -20.29 0.30
CA GLN A 51 -14.48 -21.52 1.10
C GLN A 51 -15.81 -22.28 1.03
N GLN A 52 -16.83 -21.72 0.38
CA GLN A 52 -18.16 -22.33 0.30
C GLN A 52 -18.13 -23.64 -0.50
N ARG A 53 -18.65 -24.72 0.09
CA ARG A 53 -18.75 -26.04 -0.56
C ARG A 53 -20.11 -26.32 -1.23
N ASP A 54 -21.07 -25.44 -0.99
CA ASP A 54 -22.42 -25.54 -1.55
C ASP A 54 -22.97 -24.13 -1.83
N PHE A 55 -22.43 -23.51 -2.87
CA PHE A 55 -22.92 -22.26 -3.42
C PHE A 55 -23.85 -22.59 -4.59
N TYR A 56 -25.15 -22.72 -4.30
CA TYR A 56 -26.16 -23.17 -5.28
C TYR A 56 -25.84 -24.55 -5.90
N GLY A 57 -25.35 -25.50 -5.10
CA GLY A 57 -24.95 -26.84 -5.55
C GLY A 57 -23.51 -26.93 -6.08
N LEU A 58 -22.73 -25.84 -6.03
CA LEU A 58 -21.34 -25.81 -6.48
C LEU A 58 -20.36 -25.76 -5.31
N ASP A 59 -19.29 -26.57 -5.38
CA ASP A 59 -18.15 -26.47 -4.46
C ASP A 59 -17.11 -25.47 -5.00
N LEU A 60 -16.98 -24.33 -4.32
CA LEU A 60 -16.04 -23.26 -4.67
C LEU A 60 -14.68 -23.42 -3.94
N SER A 61 -14.57 -24.35 -2.99
CA SER A 61 -13.41 -24.48 -2.10
C SER A 61 -12.09 -24.77 -2.80
N ALA A 62 -12.13 -25.28 -4.04
CA ALA A 62 -10.97 -25.44 -4.90
C ALA A 62 -10.28 -24.10 -5.25
N ALA A 63 -11.01 -22.98 -5.23
CA ALA A 63 -10.47 -21.64 -5.48
C ALA A 63 -9.83 -20.99 -4.24
N TRP A 64 -10.02 -21.57 -3.05
CA TRP A 64 -9.54 -20.99 -1.80
C TRP A 64 -8.01 -20.72 -1.76
N PRO A 65 -7.12 -21.61 -2.23
CA PRO A 65 -5.68 -21.33 -2.25
C PRO A 65 -5.33 -20.09 -3.07
N LEU A 66 -5.98 -19.91 -4.23
CA LEU A 66 -5.79 -18.73 -5.08
C LEU A 66 -6.34 -17.47 -4.41
N ALA A 67 -7.51 -17.55 -3.78
CA ALA A 67 -8.10 -16.43 -3.05
C ALA A 67 -7.19 -15.95 -1.90
N GLN A 68 -6.54 -16.86 -1.18
CA GLN A 68 -5.58 -16.49 -0.13
C GLN A 68 -4.35 -15.78 -0.70
N GLU A 69 -3.84 -16.23 -1.83
CA GLU A 69 -2.72 -15.56 -2.49
C GLU A 69 -3.10 -14.14 -2.91
N GLN A 70 -4.30 -13.95 -3.46
CA GLN A 70 -4.77 -12.62 -3.85
C GLN A 70 -4.96 -11.71 -2.63
N MET A 71 -5.50 -12.22 -1.52
CA MET A 71 -5.64 -11.46 -0.27
C MET A 71 -4.31 -10.85 0.19
N LEU A 72 -3.19 -11.55 0.02
CA LEU A 72 -1.86 -11.07 0.39
C LEU A 72 -1.29 -10.02 -0.59
N ARG A 73 -1.81 -9.98 -1.81
CA ARG A 73 -1.39 -9.05 -2.87
C ARG A 73 -2.25 -7.79 -2.92
N GLU A 74 -3.35 -7.75 -2.20
CA GLU A 74 -4.22 -6.57 -2.13
C GLU A 74 -3.52 -5.42 -1.40
N THR A 75 -3.36 -4.29 -2.08
CA THR A 75 -2.94 -3.04 -1.46
C THR A 75 -4.15 -2.39 -0.80
N ILE A 76 -4.01 -2.06 0.48
CA ILE A 76 -5.06 -1.42 1.27
C ILE A 76 -4.69 0.05 1.46
N LEU A 77 -5.62 0.95 1.13
CA LEU A 77 -5.53 2.36 1.43
C LEU A 77 -6.47 2.67 2.60
N ASP A 78 -5.90 2.96 3.77
CA ASP A 78 -6.68 3.24 4.98
C ASP A 78 -5.94 4.21 5.91
N VAL A 79 -6.68 4.81 6.84
CA VAL A 79 -6.17 5.63 7.94
C VAL A 79 -6.05 4.75 9.17
N VAL A 80 -4.83 4.50 9.61
CA VAL A 80 -4.56 3.69 10.81
C VAL A 80 -4.21 4.57 12.01
N SER A 81 -4.63 4.14 13.20
CA SER A 81 -4.24 4.81 14.46
C SER A 81 -2.72 4.70 14.66
N PRO A 82 -2.02 5.76 15.11
CA PRO A 82 -0.61 5.66 15.48
C PRO A 82 -0.33 4.60 16.55
N SER A 83 -1.30 4.27 17.39
CA SER A 83 -1.18 3.23 18.42
C SER A 83 -1.16 1.81 17.86
N SER A 84 -1.53 1.61 16.60
CA SER A 84 -1.45 0.29 15.94
C SER A 84 -0.05 -0.03 15.44
N LEU A 85 0.83 0.98 15.35
CA LEU A 85 2.19 0.81 14.86
C LEU A 85 3.02 0.00 15.86
N LEU A 86 3.75 -0.99 15.35
CA LEU A 86 4.67 -1.82 16.15
C LEU A 86 6.05 -1.18 16.30
N LEU A 87 6.30 -0.10 15.55
CA LEU A 87 7.50 0.74 15.67
C LEU A 87 7.07 2.21 15.78
N PRO A 88 7.71 3.01 16.65
CA PRO A 88 7.48 4.45 16.70
C PRO A 88 7.75 5.10 15.33
N PRO A 89 6.93 6.07 14.87
CA PRO A 89 7.16 6.75 13.59
C PRO A 89 8.56 7.36 13.47
N ALA A 90 9.10 7.89 14.56
CA ALA A 90 10.45 8.47 14.60
C ALA A 90 11.56 7.45 14.31
N SER A 91 11.32 6.16 14.54
CA SER A 91 12.30 5.08 14.35
C SER A 91 12.06 4.27 13.08
N ALA A 92 10.95 4.52 12.37
CA ALA A 92 10.61 3.83 11.14
C ALA A 92 11.66 4.10 10.03
N PRO A 93 12.10 3.07 9.28
CA PRO A 93 12.91 3.26 8.09
C PRO A 93 12.27 4.25 7.12
N ARG A 94 13.09 5.16 6.60
CA ARG A 94 12.71 6.22 5.67
C ARG A 94 13.56 6.17 4.43
N HIS A 95 12.93 6.28 3.27
CA HIS A 95 13.60 6.51 2.01
C HIS A 95 13.30 7.92 1.52
N VAL A 96 14.37 8.68 1.25
CA VAL A 96 14.27 10.08 0.83
C VAL A 96 14.35 10.16 -0.68
N LEU A 97 13.42 10.90 -1.28
CA LEU A 97 13.35 11.19 -2.70
C LEU A 97 13.57 12.68 -2.90
N ASP A 98 14.69 13.04 -3.53
CA ASP A 98 14.94 14.41 -3.98
C ASP A 98 14.26 14.63 -5.33
N LEU A 99 13.40 15.66 -5.40
CA LEU A 99 12.54 15.97 -6.55
C LEU A 99 13.19 17.01 -7.46
#